data_AF-A0A2N2PMH7-F1
#
_entry.id   AF-A0A2N2PMH7-F1
#
_cell.length_a   1.000
_cell.length_b   1.000
_cell.length_c   1.000
_cell.angle_alpha   90.00
_cell.angle_beta   90.00
_cell.angle_gamma   90.00
#
_symmetry.space_group_name_H-M   'P 1'
#
loop_
_entity.id
_entity.type
_entity.pdbx_description
1 polymer ?
#
loop_
_entity_poly.entity_id
_entity_poly.type
_entity_poly.pdbx_seq_one_letter_code
_entity_poly.pdbx_strand_id
1 'polypeptide(L)'
;MNNMTGEPPAKEVRRHRIFSAARALLLIACAVAPAMGKSVTTASTSLADAPLSATAFMPEETAKTTATLPGAKDITPSASKASSASDATTATATADAATTPPATHPRLSLWADVDNNFAAFGSATSLTLMLDRMKERNIDTLIIEVKPVHGYVTYASKTAPRLTSWRGFTPSPDFDPVATAVKETHARGQKVYLLANVFTGGVLRNPDTGTTFGMVFDGKLNWEAWSYGLAARVENSSSKTTETANIVPSQERPTSLAIYLSPHNPAVRDYQLAVIRELAAYKPDGIILDSLRFADIQSDFSPAAREAFEKSIGQKVVNWPDDILTWKRGGDGIPHYTEGHLFDDWLFFRAKTIRDFFAEATRTVREIDPDIVVEDNTGISYGAAR
;
A
#
# COMPACT_ATOMS: atom_id res chain seq x y z
N MET A 1 -42.45 -51.61 -0.54
CA MET A 1 -41.12 -51.23 -1.05
C MET A 1 -41.22 -49.81 -1.59
N ASN A 2 -40.94 -48.80 -0.76
CA ASN A 2 -40.96 -47.39 -1.17
C ASN A 2 -39.53 -46.92 -1.39
N ASN A 3 -39.21 -46.48 -2.60
CA ASN A 3 -38.02 -45.70 -2.91
C ASN A 3 -38.24 -44.24 -2.46
N MET A 4 -37.36 -43.72 -1.61
CA MET A 4 -37.22 -42.29 -1.38
C MET A 4 -35.88 -41.82 -1.95
N THR A 5 -35.95 -41.04 -3.02
CA THR A 5 -34.88 -40.17 -3.50
C THR A 5 -34.84 -38.93 -2.61
N GLY A 6 -33.81 -38.80 -1.78
CA GLY A 6 -33.56 -37.58 -0.98
C GLY A 6 -32.66 -36.61 -1.74
N GLU A 7 -33.14 -35.41 -2.02
CA GLU A 7 -32.30 -34.27 -2.39
C GLU A 7 -31.38 -33.89 -1.21
N PRO A 8 -30.12 -33.49 -1.47
CA PRO A 8 -29.22 -33.01 -0.42
C PRO A 8 -29.68 -31.65 0.12
N PRO A 9 -29.51 -31.38 1.43
CA PRO A 9 -29.98 -30.15 2.06
C PRO A 9 -29.29 -28.91 1.47
N ALA A 10 -30.06 -27.83 1.27
CA ALA A 10 -29.65 -26.59 0.62
C ALA A 10 -28.37 -25.92 1.19
N LYS A 11 -27.96 -26.24 2.42
CA LYS A 11 -26.70 -25.77 3.02
C LYS A 11 -25.46 -26.41 2.38
N GLU A 12 -25.56 -27.66 1.95
CA GLU A 12 -24.44 -28.45 1.43
C GLU A 12 -24.17 -28.09 -0.05
N VAL A 13 -25.24 -27.87 -0.82
CA VAL A 13 -25.18 -27.33 -2.19
C VAL A 13 -24.61 -25.90 -2.21
N ARG A 14 -24.94 -25.07 -1.20
CA ARG A 14 -24.42 -23.69 -1.08
C ARG A 14 -22.94 -23.67 -0.70
N ARG A 15 -22.48 -24.59 0.16
CA ARG A 15 -21.05 -24.79 0.47
C ARG A 15 -20.29 -25.21 -0.79
N HIS A 16 -20.74 -26.24 -1.51
CA HIS A 16 -20.05 -26.74 -2.70
C HIS A 16 -19.93 -25.69 -3.82
N ARG A 17 -20.96 -24.87 -4.04
CA ARG A 17 -20.91 -23.78 -5.04
C ARG A 17 -19.96 -22.64 -4.67
N ILE A 18 -19.80 -22.33 -3.37
CA ILE A 18 -18.84 -21.33 -2.89
C ILE A 18 -17.41 -21.87 -2.96
N PHE A 19 -17.20 -23.15 -2.63
CA PHE A 19 -15.89 -23.82 -2.77
C PHE A 19 -15.41 -23.90 -4.23
N SER A 20 -16.30 -24.18 -5.19
CA SER A 20 -15.96 -24.13 -6.62
C SER A 20 -15.63 -22.71 -7.10
N ALA A 21 -16.31 -21.68 -6.59
CA ALA A 21 -16.04 -20.29 -6.97
C ALA A 21 -14.71 -19.77 -6.41
N ALA A 22 -14.37 -20.09 -5.15
CA ALA A 22 -13.09 -19.73 -4.54
C ALA A 22 -11.92 -20.44 -5.24
N ARG A 23 -12.09 -21.72 -5.59
CA ARG A 23 -11.10 -22.50 -6.36
C ARG A 23 -10.98 -22.03 -7.82
N ALA A 24 -12.07 -21.56 -8.42
CA ALA A 24 -12.07 -20.99 -9.78
C ALA A 24 -11.43 -19.60 -9.83
N LEU A 25 -11.65 -18.73 -8.83
CA LEU A 25 -10.94 -17.45 -8.72
C LEU A 25 -9.43 -17.64 -8.54
N LEU A 26 -9.02 -18.68 -7.81
CA LEU A 26 -7.60 -19.03 -7.65
C LEU A 26 -7.00 -19.63 -8.93
N LEU A 27 -7.76 -20.44 -9.68
CA LEU A 27 -7.31 -21.04 -10.95
C LEU A 27 -7.28 -20.03 -12.12
N ILE A 28 -8.19 -19.06 -12.16
CA ILE A 28 -8.14 -17.97 -13.15
C ILE A 28 -6.90 -17.09 -12.92
N ALA A 29 -6.43 -16.93 -11.67
CA ALA A 29 -5.17 -16.28 -11.36
C ALA A 29 -3.93 -17.12 -11.78
N CYS A 30 -4.05 -18.44 -11.91
CA CYS A 30 -2.98 -19.33 -12.38
C CYS A 30 -2.97 -19.61 -13.89
N ALA A 31 -4.06 -19.33 -14.63
CA ALA A 31 -4.22 -19.77 -16.02
C ALA A 31 -4.04 -18.68 -17.09
N VAL A 32 -3.58 -17.47 -16.75
CA VAL A 32 -3.21 -16.45 -17.74
C VAL A 32 -1.69 -16.39 -17.87
N ALA A 33 -1.11 -17.42 -18.48
CA ALA A 33 0.19 -17.34 -19.14
C ALA A 33 -0.06 -17.03 -20.62
N PRO A 34 0.45 -15.92 -21.20
CA PRO A 34 0.34 -15.71 -22.63
C PRO A 34 1.31 -16.63 -23.36
N ALA A 35 0.77 -17.46 -24.24
CA ALA A 35 1.53 -18.04 -25.34
C ALA A 35 2.06 -16.92 -26.25
N MET A 36 3.28 -17.12 -26.74
CA MET A 36 4.15 -16.24 -27.52
C MET A 36 3.48 -15.25 -28.50
N GLY A 37 4.07 -14.05 -28.60
CA GLY A 37 4.14 -13.32 -29.88
C GLY A 37 4.23 -11.79 -29.82
N LYS A 38 5.44 -11.27 -30.02
CA LYS A 38 5.85 -9.88 -30.37
C LYS A 38 6.16 -8.90 -29.22
N SER A 39 7.41 -8.44 -29.28
CA SER A 39 8.12 -7.48 -28.43
C SER A 39 7.41 -6.13 -28.32
N VAL A 40 7.30 -5.63 -27.09
CA VAL A 40 7.22 -4.20 -26.77
C VAL A 40 8.25 -3.93 -25.67
N THR A 41 9.24 -3.11 -25.99
CA THR A 41 10.35 -2.73 -25.12
C THR A 41 9.88 -1.69 -24.09
N THR A 42 9.81 -2.06 -22.82
CA THR A 42 9.78 -1.08 -21.71
C THR A 42 11.22 -0.70 -21.36
N ALA A 43 11.63 0.52 -21.71
CA ALA A 43 12.91 1.09 -21.29
C ALA A 43 12.79 1.57 -19.83
N SER A 44 13.47 0.87 -18.92
CA SER A 44 13.81 1.36 -17.58
C SER A 44 15.19 2.00 -17.65
N THR A 45 15.27 3.33 -17.72
CA THR A 45 16.53 4.04 -17.52
C THR A 45 16.75 4.25 -16.03
N SER A 46 17.60 3.39 -15.46
CA SER A 46 18.30 3.64 -14.20
C SER A 46 19.34 4.75 -14.44
N LEU A 47 19.25 5.84 -13.69
CA LEU A 47 20.33 6.80 -13.49
C LEU A 47 20.88 6.57 -12.08
N ALA A 48 21.81 5.63 -11.96
CA ALA A 48 22.76 5.61 -10.87
C ALA A 48 24.11 6.12 -11.42
N ASP A 49 24.84 6.83 -10.54
CA ASP A 49 26.18 7.39 -10.70
C ASP A 49 26.30 8.84 -11.19
N ALA A 50 26.06 9.79 -10.27
CA ALA A 50 26.91 10.98 -10.10
C ALA A 50 26.75 11.57 -8.68
N PRO A 51 27.82 11.90 -7.95
CA PRO A 51 27.71 12.43 -6.59
C PRO A 51 27.36 13.92 -6.63
N LEU A 52 26.27 14.33 -5.97
CA LEU A 52 26.00 15.75 -5.73
C LEU A 52 26.44 16.13 -4.31
N SER A 53 27.61 16.77 -4.25
CA SER A 53 28.14 17.47 -3.09
C SER A 53 27.23 18.63 -2.70
N ALA A 54 26.96 18.75 -1.40
CA ALA A 54 26.28 19.88 -0.81
C ALA A 54 27.21 21.10 -0.71
N THR A 55 26.95 22.15 -1.49
CA THR A 55 27.43 23.50 -1.17
C THR A 55 26.60 24.58 -1.88
N ALA A 56 26.22 25.59 -1.08
CA ALA A 56 25.80 26.94 -1.43
C ALA A 56 24.37 27.18 -1.99
N PHE A 57 23.49 27.65 -1.11
CA PHE A 57 22.41 28.58 -1.47
C PHE A 57 22.43 29.77 -0.49
N MET A 58 22.88 30.93 -0.97
CA MET A 58 22.59 32.26 -0.44
C MET A 58 22.06 33.10 -1.63
N PRO A 59 21.13 34.04 -1.42
CA PRO A 59 20.46 34.74 -2.51
C PRO A 59 21.32 35.92 -3.01
N GLU A 60 21.41 36.10 -4.32
CA GLU A 60 22.17 37.20 -4.92
C GLU A 60 21.25 38.38 -5.29
N GLU A 61 21.69 39.56 -4.85
CA GLU A 61 21.10 40.88 -5.04
C GLU A 61 21.52 41.46 -6.40
N THR A 62 20.68 42.32 -6.95
CA THR A 62 20.78 42.99 -8.26
C THR A 62 22.07 43.79 -8.51
N ALA A 63 22.68 43.65 -9.69
CA ALA A 63 23.35 44.77 -10.40
C ALA A 63 23.57 44.48 -11.91
N LYS A 64 23.31 45.51 -12.72
CA LYS A 64 23.53 45.62 -14.17
C LYS A 64 25.00 45.40 -14.56
N THR A 65 25.29 44.88 -15.76
CA THR A 65 26.17 45.49 -16.80
C THR A 65 26.11 44.71 -18.12
N THR A 66 26.04 45.48 -19.22
CA THR A 66 26.16 45.20 -20.66
C THR A 66 27.27 44.25 -21.12
N ALA A 67 26.98 43.38 -22.09
CA ALA A 67 27.88 43.03 -23.20
C ALA A 67 27.14 42.30 -24.34
N THR A 68 27.66 42.50 -25.54
CA THR A 68 27.04 42.41 -26.87
C THR A 68 26.99 40.99 -27.46
N LEU A 69 25.91 40.66 -28.20
CA LEU A 69 25.81 39.50 -29.10
C LEU A 69 25.93 39.95 -30.56
N PRO A 70 26.66 39.22 -31.43
CA PRO A 70 26.46 39.32 -32.87
C PRO A 70 25.83 38.04 -33.45
N GLY A 71 24.92 38.21 -34.41
CA GLY A 71 24.68 37.21 -35.45
C GLY A 71 23.22 36.80 -35.67
N ALA A 72 22.42 37.68 -36.27
CA ALA A 72 21.21 37.29 -37.00
C ALA A 72 21.57 36.79 -38.41
N LYS A 73 20.82 35.82 -38.93
CA LYS A 73 20.52 35.72 -40.36
C LYS A 73 19.04 35.37 -40.56
N ASP A 74 18.38 36.29 -41.26
CA ASP A 74 17.02 36.28 -41.80
C ASP A 74 16.75 35.10 -42.74
N ILE A 75 15.48 34.68 -42.87
CA ILE A 75 14.73 34.66 -44.15
C ILE A 75 13.23 34.94 -43.88
N THR A 76 12.67 35.77 -44.76
CA THR A 76 11.36 36.47 -44.81
C THR A 76 10.13 35.60 -45.17
N PRO A 77 8.89 36.11 -44.95
CA PRO A 77 7.65 35.47 -45.39
C PRO A 77 7.11 36.07 -46.71
N SER A 78 6.36 35.28 -47.48
CA SER A 78 5.63 35.73 -48.67
C SER A 78 4.14 35.43 -48.56
N ALA A 79 3.32 36.40 -48.94
CA ALA A 79 1.87 36.37 -48.98
C ALA A 79 1.36 36.70 -50.40
N SER A 80 0.25 36.10 -50.83
CA SER A 80 -0.65 36.63 -51.87
C SER A 80 -2.03 35.95 -51.74
N LYS A 81 -3.11 36.64 -51.36
CA LYS A 81 -4.06 37.49 -52.13
C LYS A 81 -5.12 36.72 -52.96
N ALA A 82 -6.34 37.25 -52.86
CA ALA A 82 -7.65 36.68 -53.25
C ALA A 82 -8.20 37.17 -54.60
N SER A 83 -9.24 36.47 -55.09
CA SER A 83 -10.26 36.85 -56.10
C SER A 83 -11.14 35.61 -56.39
N SER A 84 -12.40 35.58 -56.87
CA SER A 84 -13.68 36.32 -56.70
C SER A 84 -14.78 35.55 -57.52
N ALA A 85 -16.05 35.46 -57.05
CA ALA A 85 -17.39 35.20 -57.68
C ALA A 85 -17.59 34.09 -58.78
N SER A 86 -18.72 33.37 -59.01
CA SER A 86 -20.15 33.40 -58.60
C SER A 86 -20.88 32.05 -58.91
N ASP A 87 -21.96 31.76 -58.17
CA ASP A 87 -23.19 30.97 -58.42
C ASP A 87 -23.20 29.52 -58.96
N ALA A 88 -23.74 28.59 -58.13
CA ALA A 88 -24.91 27.75 -58.46
C ALA A 88 -25.40 26.95 -57.23
N THR A 89 -26.71 26.98 -57.02
CA THR A 89 -27.48 26.37 -55.93
C THR A 89 -27.54 24.85 -55.99
N THR A 90 -27.23 24.11 -54.92
CA THR A 90 -27.95 22.86 -54.58
C THR A 90 -27.79 22.42 -53.11
N ALA A 91 -28.94 22.41 -52.43
CA ALA A 91 -29.42 21.57 -51.32
C ALA A 91 -28.44 20.82 -50.36
N THR A 92 -28.64 21.12 -49.07
CA THR A 92 -28.68 20.23 -47.89
C THR A 92 -27.51 19.30 -47.57
N ALA A 93 -26.79 19.63 -46.50
CA ALA A 93 -26.66 18.78 -45.32
C ALA A 93 -26.08 19.62 -44.16
N THR A 94 -26.87 19.89 -43.14
CA THR A 94 -26.35 20.34 -41.84
C THR A 94 -25.56 19.18 -41.24
N ALA A 95 -24.25 19.18 -41.44
CA ALA A 95 -23.35 18.40 -40.63
C ALA A 95 -23.27 19.09 -39.28
N ASP A 96 -24.05 18.59 -38.31
CA ASP A 96 -23.77 18.81 -36.90
C ASP A 96 -22.28 18.49 -36.70
N ALA A 97 -21.53 19.52 -36.31
CA ALA A 97 -20.19 19.33 -35.79
C ALA A 97 -20.34 18.48 -34.53
N ALA A 98 -20.19 17.17 -34.68
CA ALA A 98 -20.05 16.25 -33.58
C ALA A 98 -18.85 16.72 -32.77
N THR A 99 -19.12 17.41 -31.66
CA THR A 99 -18.13 17.79 -30.67
C THR A 99 -17.53 16.47 -30.17
N THR A 100 -16.33 16.15 -30.64
CA THR A 100 -15.56 15.03 -30.11
C THR A 100 -15.52 15.18 -28.59
N PRO A 101 -15.98 14.17 -27.82
CA PRO A 101 -15.85 14.21 -26.37
C PRO A 101 -14.39 14.54 -26.03
N PRO A 102 -14.13 15.49 -25.10
CA PRO A 102 -12.76 15.79 -24.73
C PRO A 102 -12.06 14.48 -24.36
N ALA A 103 -10.89 14.24 -24.95
CA ALA A 103 -10.11 13.05 -24.67
C ALA A 103 -9.93 12.95 -23.15
N THR A 104 -10.58 11.96 -22.53
CA THR A 104 -10.42 11.70 -21.11
C THR A 104 -9.03 11.11 -20.92
N HIS A 105 -8.06 11.96 -20.62
CA HIS A 105 -6.76 11.48 -20.20
C HIS A 105 -6.94 10.53 -19.00
N PRO A 106 -6.19 9.42 -18.93
CA PRO A 106 -6.25 8.54 -17.77
C PRO A 106 -5.89 9.34 -16.51
N ARG A 107 -6.59 9.07 -15.41
CA ARG A 107 -6.25 9.64 -14.09
C ARG A 107 -4.85 9.18 -13.72
N LEU A 108 -4.00 10.12 -13.33
CA LEU A 108 -2.61 9.84 -12.98
C LEU A 108 -2.39 10.26 -11.53
N SER A 109 -2.05 9.28 -10.70
CA SER A 109 -1.77 9.47 -9.27
C SER A 109 -0.26 9.49 -9.02
N LEU A 110 0.19 10.42 -8.17
CA LEU A 110 1.53 10.40 -7.59
C LEU A 110 1.45 9.81 -6.18
N TRP A 111 2.04 8.64 -6.00
CA TRP A 111 2.31 8.08 -4.67
C TRP A 111 3.64 8.62 -4.17
N ALA A 112 3.63 9.26 -3.00
CA ALA A 112 4.84 9.67 -2.32
C ALA A 112 4.88 9.13 -0.88
N ASP A 113 5.89 8.29 -0.61
CA ASP A 113 6.15 7.67 0.69
C ASP A 113 6.90 8.63 1.63
N VAL A 114 6.69 8.50 2.93
CA VAL A 114 7.33 9.37 3.93
C VAL A 114 8.82 9.11 4.02
N ASP A 115 9.24 7.84 3.95
CA ASP A 115 10.63 7.47 4.22
C ASP A 115 11.61 8.17 3.26
N ASN A 116 11.21 8.39 2.01
CA ASN A 116 12.00 9.13 1.02
C ASN A 116 11.61 10.60 0.85
N ASN A 117 10.41 11.01 1.27
CA ASN A 117 9.88 12.36 0.99
C ASN A 117 9.57 13.19 2.25
N PHE A 118 10.00 12.77 3.45
CA PHE A 118 9.66 13.46 4.71
C PHE A 118 9.99 14.97 4.68
N ALA A 119 11.15 15.36 4.13
CA ALA A 119 11.51 16.77 3.98
C ALA A 119 10.64 17.51 2.95
N ALA A 120 10.23 16.83 1.87
CA ALA A 120 9.33 17.41 0.87
C ALA A 120 7.92 17.63 1.43
N PHE A 121 7.48 16.78 2.36
CA PHE A 121 6.23 16.96 3.10
C PHE A 121 6.36 17.90 4.29
N GLY A 122 7.57 18.36 4.63
CA GLY A 122 7.85 19.06 5.87
C GLY A 122 7.56 20.56 5.88
N SER A 123 7.10 21.13 4.77
CA SER A 123 6.75 22.55 4.69
C SER A 123 5.67 22.83 3.63
N ALA A 124 4.91 23.91 3.83
CA ALA A 124 3.93 24.38 2.85
C ALA A 124 4.59 24.71 1.50
N THR A 125 5.78 25.31 1.50
CA THR A 125 6.52 25.66 0.28
C THR A 125 6.87 24.43 -0.54
N SER A 126 7.40 23.38 0.10
CA SER A 126 7.78 22.14 -0.60
C SER A 126 6.55 21.40 -1.14
N LEU A 127 5.47 21.31 -0.36
CA LEU A 127 4.20 20.70 -0.78
C LEU A 127 3.55 21.44 -1.95
N THR A 128 3.47 22.78 -1.86
CA THR A 128 2.89 23.59 -2.95
C THR A 128 3.68 23.45 -4.24
N LEU A 129 5.02 23.47 -4.18
CA LEU A 129 5.88 23.23 -5.34
C LEU A 129 5.65 21.83 -5.95
N MET A 130 5.46 20.81 -5.13
CA MET A 130 5.14 19.46 -5.60
C MET A 130 3.79 19.44 -6.34
N LEU A 131 2.77 20.06 -5.76
CA LEU A 131 1.42 20.13 -6.35
C LEU A 131 1.39 20.95 -7.65
N ASP A 132 2.13 22.05 -7.72
CA ASP A 132 2.26 22.86 -8.93
C ASP A 132 2.88 22.03 -10.06
N ARG A 133 3.97 21.29 -9.77
CA ARG A 133 4.60 20.38 -10.75
C ARG A 133 3.69 19.22 -11.16
N MET A 134 2.89 18.71 -10.23
CA MET A 134 1.86 17.71 -10.57
C MET A 134 0.85 18.30 -11.56
N LYS A 135 0.36 19.52 -11.31
CA LYS A 135 -0.59 20.22 -12.17
C LYS A 135 -0.02 20.47 -13.56
N GLU A 136 1.21 20.96 -13.66
CA GLU A 136 1.94 21.18 -14.92
C GLU A 136 2.07 19.90 -15.77
N ARG A 137 2.10 18.73 -15.13
CA ARG A 137 2.23 17.42 -15.78
C ARG A 137 0.92 16.65 -15.92
N ASN A 138 -0.22 17.28 -15.64
CA ASN A 138 -1.54 16.64 -15.67
C ASN A 138 -1.66 15.42 -14.74
N ILE A 139 -0.95 15.43 -13.60
CA ILE A 139 -1.15 14.49 -12.50
C ILE A 139 -2.33 15.01 -11.67
N ASP A 140 -3.36 14.19 -11.48
CA ASP A 140 -4.63 14.62 -10.92
C ASP A 140 -4.78 14.32 -9.42
N THR A 141 -4.04 13.34 -8.91
CA THR A 141 -4.23 12.80 -7.57
C THR A 141 -2.90 12.70 -6.82
N LEU A 142 -2.82 13.29 -5.63
CA LEU A 142 -1.74 13.07 -4.68
C LEU A 142 -2.13 11.93 -3.73
N ILE A 143 -1.31 10.89 -3.63
CA ILE A 143 -1.37 9.92 -2.55
C ILE A 143 -0.20 10.23 -1.62
N ILE A 144 -0.51 10.72 -0.41
CA ILE A 144 0.48 11.05 0.62
C ILE A 144 0.41 10.00 1.73
N GLU A 145 1.54 9.32 1.97
CA GLU A 145 1.64 8.46 3.14
C GLU A 145 1.68 9.32 4.41
N VAL A 146 0.83 8.96 5.38
CA VAL A 146 0.68 9.67 6.66
C VAL A 146 1.02 8.80 7.86
N LYS A 147 0.99 7.48 7.68
CA LYS A 147 1.44 6.49 8.67
C LYS A 147 2.28 5.41 7.95
N PRO A 148 3.62 5.52 8.00
CA PRO A 148 4.52 4.54 7.38
C PRO A 148 4.58 3.22 8.13
N VAL A 149 5.37 2.29 7.61
CA VAL A 149 5.50 0.93 8.16
C VAL A 149 5.98 0.90 9.61
N HIS A 150 6.79 1.88 10.02
CA HIS A 150 7.27 2.05 11.40
C HIS A 150 6.19 2.56 12.38
N GLY A 151 5.01 2.95 11.90
CA GLY A 151 3.81 3.18 12.72
C GLY A 151 3.65 4.55 13.37
N TYR A 152 4.67 5.39 13.40
CA TYR A 152 4.52 6.83 13.67
C TYR A 152 3.66 7.52 12.59
N VAL A 153 2.97 8.61 12.97
CA VAL A 153 2.21 9.46 12.04
C VAL A 153 2.95 10.77 11.73
N THR A 154 2.64 11.41 10.61
CA THR A 154 3.29 12.68 10.21
C THR A 154 2.62 13.95 10.76
N TYR A 155 1.43 13.83 11.34
CA TYR A 155 0.61 14.93 11.87
C TYR A 155 0.50 14.90 13.40
N ALA A 156 -0.10 15.94 13.99
CA ALA A 156 -0.36 16.03 15.42
C ALA A 156 -1.58 15.16 15.79
N SER A 157 -1.35 13.88 16.07
CA SER A 157 -2.38 12.93 16.47
C SER A 157 -2.65 12.94 17.97
N LYS A 158 -3.89 12.62 18.36
CA LYS A 158 -4.27 12.35 19.75
C LYS A 158 -4.08 10.89 20.13
N THR A 159 -3.91 10.03 19.13
CA THR A 159 -3.92 8.56 19.26
C THR A 159 -2.51 7.99 19.05
N ALA A 160 -1.84 8.42 17.99
CA ALA A 160 -0.59 7.85 17.50
C ALA A 160 0.62 8.77 17.80
N PRO A 161 1.80 8.19 18.07
CA PRO A 161 3.01 8.98 18.24
C PRO A 161 3.43 9.62 16.90
N ARG A 162 3.86 10.88 16.95
CA ARG A 162 4.29 11.63 15.75
C ARG A 162 5.75 11.37 15.42
N LEU A 163 6.06 11.19 14.13
CA LEU A 163 7.41 11.22 13.61
C LEU A 163 7.91 12.67 13.61
N THR A 164 8.80 13.00 14.55
CA THR A 164 9.31 14.37 14.73
C THR A 164 10.54 14.68 13.89
N SER A 165 11.36 13.67 13.59
CA SER A 165 12.58 13.82 12.80
C SER A 165 12.83 12.54 11.99
N TRP A 166 13.30 12.71 10.76
CA TRP A 166 13.67 11.59 9.88
C TRP A 166 14.73 12.04 8.87
N ARG A 167 15.76 11.20 8.64
CA ARG A 167 16.85 11.47 7.68
C ARG A 167 17.45 12.87 7.81
N GLY A 168 17.69 13.31 9.04
CA GLY A 168 18.30 14.60 9.35
C GLY A 168 17.40 15.82 9.15
N PHE A 169 16.12 15.64 8.81
CA PHE A 169 15.14 16.72 8.69
C PHE A 169 14.15 16.70 9.87
N THR A 170 13.84 17.89 10.38
CA THR A 170 12.87 18.12 11.45
C THR A 170 11.93 19.24 10.99
N PRO A 171 10.65 18.94 10.68
CA PRO A 171 9.67 19.98 10.37
C PRO A 171 9.37 20.85 11.60
N SER A 172 8.80 22.03 11.37
CA SER A 172 8.26 22.84 12.47
C SER A 172 7.24 22.02 13.27
N PRO A 173 7.27 22.07 14.62
CA PRO A 173 6.30 21.34 15.44
C PRO A 173 4.86 21.80 15.19
N ASP A 174 4.66 23.06 14.79
CA ASP A 174 3.34 23.63 14.52
C ASP A 174 2.84 23.34 13.09
N PHE A 175 3.69 22.77 12.23
CA PHE A 175 3.33 22.46 10.87
C PHE A 175 2.53 21.16 10.80
N ASP A 176 1.31 21.23 10.26
CA ASP A 176 0.47 20.07 9.95
C ASP A 176 0.55 19.75 8.44
N PRO A 177 1.32 18.71 8.06
CA PRO A 177 1.48 18.34 6.65
C PRO A 177 0.18 17.83 6.03
N VAL A 178 -0.70 17.19 6.82
CA VAL A 178 -1.94 16.60 6.31
C VAL A 178 -2.98 17.67 6.03
N ALA A 179 -3.21 18.58 6.99
CA ALA A 179 -4.09 19.74 6.77
C ALA A 179 -3.64 20.56 5.56
N THR A 180 -2.33 20.80 5.45
CA THR A 180 -1.75 21.58 4.36
C THR A 180 -1.93 20.87 3.03
N ALA A 181 -1.62 19.57 2.95
CA ALA A 181 -1.80 18.78 1.74
C ALA A 181 -3.24 18.80 1.26
N VAL A 182 -4.22 18.58 2.16
CA VAL A 182 -5.64 18.60 1.79
C VAL A 182 -6.05 19.96 1.23
N LYS A 183 -5.80 21.02 1.99
CA LYS A 183 -6.17 22.40 1.61
C LYS A 183 -5.55 22.79 0.27
N GLU A 184 -4.25 22.62 0.11
CA GLU A 184 -3.51 23.10 -1.07
C GLU A 184 -3.81 22.25 -2.32
N THR A 185 -4.11 20.96 -2.16
CA THR A 185 -4.50 20.08 -3.27
C THR A 185 -5.89 20.46 -3.79
N HIS A 186 -6.86 20.64 -2.88
CA HIS A 186 -8.22 21.05 -3.25
C HIS A 186 -8.26 22.44 -3.90
N ALA A 187 -7.44 23.38 -3.45
CA ALA A 187 -7.31 24.70 -4.07
C ALA A 187 -6.91 24.65 -5.56
N ARG A 188 -6.28 23.55 -5.99
CA ARG A 188 -5.83 23.33 -7.38
C ARG A 188 -6.80 22.48 -8.21
N GLY A 189 -7.92 22.07 -7.61
CA GLY A 189 -8.87 21.13 -8.22
C GLY A 189 -8.27 19.73 -8.46
N GLN A 190 -7.24 19.37 -7.68
CA GLN A 190 -6.67 18.02 -7.65
C GLN A 190 -7.27 17.23 -6.50
N LYS A 191 -7.09 15.91 -6.51
CA LYS A 191 -7.54 15.00 -5.45
C LYS A 191 -6.42 14.64 -4.50
N VAL A 192 -6.75 14.38 -3.24
CA VAL A 192 -5.82 13.92 -2.22
C VAL A 192 -6.29 12.64 -1.56
N TYR A 193 -5.40 11.66 -1.45
CA TYR A 193 -5.62 10.40 -0.76
C TYR A 193 -4.59 10.28 0.36
N LEU A 194 -5.05 9.95 1.57
CA LEU A 194 -4.18 9.71 2.72
C LEU A 194 -3.91 8.22 2.84
N LEU A 195 -2.64 7.83 2.84
CA LEU A 195 -2.25 6.43 2.94
C LEU A 195 -1.72 6.09 4.33
N ALA A 196 -2.29 5.05 4.94
CA ALA A 196 -1.86 4.53 6.23
C ALA A 196 -1.59 3.04 6.18
N ASN A 197 -0.39 2.62 6.60
CA ASN A 197 -0.11 1.22 6.87
C ASN A 197 -0.85 0.79 8.14
N VAL A 198 -1.74 -0.19 8.06
CA VAL A 198 -2.64 -0.53 9.16
C VAL A 198 -1.99 -1.50 10.14
N PHE A 199 -1.65 -2.72 9.72
CA PHE A 199 -1.14 -3.75 10.62
C PHE A 199 0.39 -3.80 10.71
N THR A 200 1.06 -2.66 10.54
CA THR A 200 2.51 -2.55 10.81
C THR A 200 2.78 -1.48 11.87
N GLY A 201 3.82 -1.69 12.65
CA GLY A 201 4.20 -0.78 13.74
C GLY A 201 5.70 -0.67 14.00
N GLY A 202 6.53 -1.22 13.13
CA GLY A 202 7.98 -1.20 13.32
C GLY A 202 8.75 -1.68 12.11
N VAL A 203 10.05 -1.41 12.12
CA VAL A 203 11.05 -1.95 11.20
C VAL A 203 12.23 -2.46 12.01
N LEU A 204 12.85 -3.54 11.55
CA LEU A 204 14.02 -4.09 12.23
C LEU A 204 15.31 -3.32 11.97
N ARG A 205 15.35 -2.58 10.87
CA ARG A 205 16.53 -1.85 10.46
C ARG A 205 16.14 -0.47 9.97
N ASN A 206 16.27 0.51 10.84
CA ASN A 206 16.26 1.91 10.47
C ASN A 206 17.42 2.17 9.50
N PRO A 207 17.19 2.87 8.37
CA PRO A 207 18.22 3.12 7.38
C PRO A 207 19.39 3.97 7.90
N ASP A 208 19.14 4.85 8.86
CA ASP A 208 20.12 5.81 9.38
C ASP A 208 20.92 5.23 10.55
N THR A 209 20.24 4.55 11.49
CA THR A 209 20.88 4.02 12.72
C THR A 209 21.24 2.55 12.64
N GLY A 210 20.64 1.80 11.72
CA GLY A 210 20.77 0.34 11.64
C GLY A 210 20.06 -0.43 12.76
N THR A 211 19.32 0.25 13.64
CA THR A 211 18.63 -0.35 14.80
C THR A 211 17.16 -0.59 14.52
N THR A 212 16.49 -1.36 15.38
CA THR A 212 15.02 -1.43 15.43
C THR A 212 14.43 -0.04 15.62
N PHE A 213 13.30 0.24 14.97
CA PHE A 213 12.62 1.53 15.04
C PHE A 213 11.12 1.38 14.81
N GLY A 214 10.31 2.15 15.52
CA GLY A 214 8.87 2.20 15.33
C GLY A 214 8.05 2.14 16.61
N MET A 215 6.78 2.49 16.49
CA MET A 215 5.85 2.63 17.62
C MET A 215 5.68 1.34 18.45
N VAL A 216 5.95 0.17 17.86
CA VAL A 216 5.86 -1.12 18.54
C VAL A 216 6.93 -1.25 19.61
N PHE A 217 8.12 -0.67 19.39
CA PHE A 217 9.23 -0.65 20.36
C PHE A 217 9.00 0.38 21.48
N ASP A 218 8.09 1.33 21.28
CA ASP A 218 7.67 2.33 22.29
C ASP A 218 6.61 1.76 23.24
N GLY A 219 6.94 0.65 23.91
CA GLY A 219 6.10 0.02 24.93
C GLY A 219 4.88 -0.74 24.40
N LYS A 220 4.85 -1.10 23.11
CA LYS A 220 3.74 -1.85 22.48
C LYS A 220 4.17 -3.19 21.88
N LEU A 221 5.26 -3.78 22.38
CA LEU A 221 5.74 -5.09 21.89
C LEU A 221 4.69 -6.19 22.05
N ASN A 222 3.83 -6.11 23.06
CA ASN A 222 2.70 -7.03 23.24
C ASN A 222 1.62 -6.95 22.14
N TRP A 223 1.73 -6.00 21.19
CA TRP A 223 0.83 -5.89 20.04
C TRP A 223 1.34 -6.66 18.81
N GLU A 224 2.59 -7.09 18.81
CA GLU A 224 3.19 -7.74 17.65
C GLU A 224 2.53 -9.08 17.33
N ALA A 225 2.48 -9.42 16.04
CA ALA A 225 2.12 -10.76 15.58
C ALA A 225 3.25 -11.75 15.93
N TRP A 226 2.92 -13.03 16.05
CA TRP A 226 3.91 -14.07 16.32
C TRP A 226 4.12 -14.96 15.09
N SER A 227 5.37 -15.32 14.86
CA SER A 227 5.80 -16.13 13.72
C SER A 227 5.93 -17.59 14.13
N TYR A 228 5.36 -18.51 13.35
CA TYR A 228 5.57 -19.96 13.45
C TYR A 228 6.44 -20.46 12.30
N GLY A 229 7.56 -21.11 12.62
CA GLY A 229 8.53 -21.57 11.63
C GLY A 229 9.65 -22.40 12.24
N LEU A 230 10.52 -22.95 11.40
CA LEU A 230 11.73 -23.64 11.86
C LEU A 230 12.64 -22.67 12.63
N ALA A 231 13.03 -23.06 13.85
CA ALA A 231 14.08 -22.40 14.60
C ALA A 231 15.46 -22.68 13.98
N ALA A 232 16.42 -21.81 14.26
CA ALA A 232 17.82 -22.02 13.88
C ALA A 232 18.35 -23.36 14.39
N ARG A 233 19.24 -23.98 13.59
CA ARG A 233 19.95 -25.22 13.90
C ARG A 233 20.61 -25.17 15.28
N VAL A 234 20.17 -26.03 16.21
CA VAL A 234 20.92 -26.29 17.44
C VAL A 234 21.90 -27.42 17.16
N GLU A 235 23.20 -27.11 17.16
CA GLU A 235 24.26 -28.11 17.19
C GLU A 235 24.44 -28.59 18.64
N ASN A 236 24.18 -29.88 18.87
CA ASN A 236 24.59 -30.51 20.12
C ASN A 236 26.03 -31.01 20.03
N SER A 237 26.63 -31.30 21.19
CA SER A 237 27.98 -31.86 21.32
C SER A 237 28.19 -33.20 20.61
N SER A 238 27.14 -33.79 20.03
CA SER A 238 27.15 -35.05 19.27
C SER A 238 27.07 -34.84 17.75
N SER A 239 27.26 -33.61 17.26
CA SER A 239 27.18 -33.23 15.83
C SER A 239 25.84 -33.54 15.15
N LYS A 240 24.78 -33.80 15.93
CA LYS A 240 23.45 -34.06 15.39
C LYS A 240 22.63 -32.78 15.46
N THR A 241 22.48 -32.13 14.32
CA THR A 241 21.66 -30.94 14.24
C THR A 241 20.18 -31.31 14.22
N THR A 242 19.40 -30.69 15.11
CA THR A 242 17.95 -30.86 15.14
C THR A 242 17.30 -29.50 14.89
N GLU A 243 16.40 -29.43 13.92
CA GLU A 243 15.55 -28.26 13.70
C GLU A 243 14.14 -28.60 14.18
N THR A 244 13.60 -27.72 15.01
CA THR A 244 12.23 -27.83 15.51
C THR A 244 11.47 -26.57 15.15
N ALA A 245 10.23 -26.73 14.72
CA ALA A 245 9.35 -25.59 14.51
C ALA A 245 8.94 -25.03 15.88
N ASN A 246 8.97 -23.71 16.02
CA ASN A 246 8.50 -23.03 17.22
C ASN A 246 7.80 -21.71 16.88
N ILE A 247 7.00 -21.23 17.83
CA ILE A 247 6.36 -19.92 17.75
C ILE A 247 7.20 -18.94 18.56
N VAL A 248 7.55 -17.81 17.97
CA VAL A 248 8.24 -16.70 18.64
C VAL A 248 7.64 -15.36 18.20
N PRO A 249 7.76 -14.29 18.99
CA PRO A 249 7.42 -12.95 18.55
C PRO A 249 8.11 -12.57 17.23
N SER A 250 7.41 -11.82 16.37
CA SER A 250 7.89 -11.53 15.00
C SER A 250 9.26 -10.84 14.95
N GLN A 251 9.61 -10.04 15.95
CA GLN A 251 10.93 -9.40 16.02
C GLN A 251 12.09 -10.39 16.19
N GLU A 252 11.84 -11.57 16.80
CA GLU A 252 12.87 -12.60 16.99
C GLU A 252 13.07 -13.44 15.73
N ARG A 253 12.01 -13.60 14.93
CA ARG A 253 12.06 -14.27 13.63
C ARG A 253 11.24 -13.51 12.60
N PRO A 254 11.83 -12.45 12.02
CA PRO A 254 11.15 -11.64 11.02
C PRO A 254 10.96 -12.42 9.73
N THR A 255 9.75 -12.34 9.20
CA THR A 255 9.42 -12.82 7.85
C THR A 255 9.15 -11.67 6.88
N SER A 256 9.23 -10.44 7.37
CA SER A 256 9.03 -9.20 6.63
C SER A 256 10.02 -8.13 7.10
N LEU A 257 10.24 -7.10 6.27
CA LEU A 257 11.03 -5.92 6.65
C LEU A 257 10.32 -5.10 7.75
N ALA A 258 8.99 -5.19 7.81
CA ALA A 258 8.17 -4.54 8.83
C ALA A 258 7.76 -5.53 9.94
N ILE A 259 7.61 -5.01 11.14
CA ILE A 259 6.99 -5.70 12.27
C ILE A 259 5.47 -5.53 12.15
N TYR A 260 4.80 -6.65 11.91
CA TYR A 260 3.35 -6.71 11.83
C TYR A 260 2.72 -6.79 13.22
N LEU A 261 1.56 -6.16 13.36
CA LEU A 261 0.73 -6.17 14.54
C LEU A 261 -0.36 -7.23 14.39
N SER A 262 -0.77 -7.84 15.49
CA SER A 262 -1.84 -8.82 15.46
C SER A 262 -3.20 -8.15 15.18
N PRO A 263 -3.91 -8.49 14.09
CA PRO A 263 -5.27 -7.99 13.83
C PRO A 263 -6.31 -8.61 14.78
N HIS A 264 -5.90 -9.62 15.56
CA HIS A 264 -6.72 -10.29 16.57
C HIS A 264 -6.57 -9.66 17.96
N ASN A 265 -5.60 -8.77 18.16
CA ASN A 265 -5.49 -7.99 19.39
C ASN A 265 -6.50 -6.82 19.36
N PRO A 266 -7.49 -6.76 20.29
CA PRO A 266 -8.49 -5.70 20.31
C PRO A 266 -7.90 -4.30 20.43
N ALA A 267 -6.84 -4.12 21.22
CA ALA A 267 -6.19 -2.82 21.40
C ALA A 267 -5.55 -2.32 20.09
N VAL A 268 -5.01 -3.24 19.26
CA VAL A 268 -4.51 -2.90 17.93
C VAL A 268 -5.65 -2.42 17.05
N ARG A 269 -6.78 -3.15 17.00
CA ARG A 269 -7.93 -2.77 16.18
C ARG A 269 -8.48 -1.41 16.57
N ASP A 270 -8.70 -1.17 17.85
CA ASP A 270 -9.22 0.09 18.38
C ASP A 270 -8.29 1.25 18.04
N TYR A 271 -6.98 1.05 18.20
CA TYR A 271 -5.97 2.02 17.82
C TYR A 271 -6.00 2.36 16.33
N GLN A 272 -6.03 1.36 15.45
CA GLN A 272 -6.07 1.60 14.00
C GLN A 272 -7.35 2.33 13.58
N LEU A 273 -8.51 1.95 14.13
CA LEU A 273 -9.77 2.64 13.85
C LEU A 273 -9.75 4.09 14.36
N ALA A 274 -9.14 4.36 15.52
CA ALA A 274 -8.98 5.72 16.02
C ALA A 274 -8.09 6.58 15.11
N VAL A 275 -6.97 6.05 14.61
CA VAL A 275 -6.15 6.74 13.60
C VAL A 275 -6.95 7.00 12.32
N ILE A 276 -7.67 6.00 11.81
CA ILE A 276 -8.51 6.16 10.60
C ILE A 276 -9.59 7.25 10.79
N ARG A 277 -10.17 7.39 11.99
CA ARG A 277 -11.10 8.48 12.31
C ARG A 277 -10.43 9.85 12.23
N GLU A 278 -9.20 9.98 12.74
CA GLU A 278 -8.45 11.22 12.64
C GLU A 278 -8.16 11.58 11.18
N LEU A 279 -7.76 10.60 10.36
CA LEU A 279 -7.54 10.81 8.92
C LEU A 279 -8.80 11.26 8.19
N ALA A 280 -9.94 10.63 8.47
CA ALA A 280 -11.22 11.01 7.88
C ALA A 280 -11.66 12.42 8.29
N ALA A 281 -11.32 12.89 9.50
CA ALA A 281 -11.64 14.23 9.95
C ALA A 281 -10.94 15.34 9.14
N TYR A 282 -9.83 15.02 8.45
CA TYR A 282 -9.19 15.94 7.50
C TYR A 282 -9.97 16.10 6.19
N LYS A 283 -10.98 15.25 5.93
CA LYS A 283 -11.81 15.24 4.71
C LYS A 283 -11.01 15.14 3.40
N PRO A 284 -10.11 14.14 3.26
CA PRO A 284 -9.48 13.87 1.97
C PRO A 284 -10.49 13.33 0.96
N ASP A 285 -10.13 13.27 -0.33
CA ASP A 285 -10.94 12.57 -1.34
C ASP A 285 -10.95 11.05 -1.12
N GLY A 286 -9.90 10.52 -0.50
CA GLY A 286 -9.85 9.11 -0.13
C GLY A 286 -8.84 8.76 0.96
N ILE A 287 -8.99 7.56 1.49
CA ILE A 287 -8.07 6.92 2.45
C ILE A 287 -7.68 5.56 1.89
N ILE A 288 -6.37 5.35 1.76
CA ILE A 288 -5.79 4.07 1.34
C ILE A 288 -5.26 3.36 2.58
N LEU A 289 -5.79 2.17 2.82
CA LEU A 289 -5.34 1.28 3.88
C LEU A 289 -4.32 0.31 3.29
N ASP A 290 -3.05 0.53 3.58
CA ASP A 290 -1.95 -0.35 3.19
C ASP A 290 -1.60 -1.32 4.32
N SER A 291 -0.85 -2.37 4.00
CA SER A 291 -0.47 -3.43 4.93
C SER A 291 -1.68 -3.99 5.69
N LEU A 292 -2.83 -4.05 5.02
CA LEU A 292 -4.06 -4.64 5.53
C LEU A 292 -4.04 -6.16 5.37
N ARG A 293 -2.97 -6.79 5.86
CA ARG A 293 -2.67 -8.21 5.68
C ARG A 293 -1.88 -8.74 6.86
N PHE A 294 -1.72 -10.06 6.88
CA PHE A 294 -0.69 -10.72 7.69
C PHE A 294 0.66 -10.63 6.97
N ALA A 295 1.77 -10.77 7.70
CA ALA A 295 3.11 -10.74 7.10
C ALA A 295 3.26 -11.81 6.00
N ASP A 296 2.89 -13.05 6.32
CA ASP A 296 2.99 -14.22 5.44
C ASP A 296 2.24 -15.43 6.04
N ILE A 297 2.43 -16.64 5.49
CA ILE A 297 1.82 -17.87 6.02
C ILE A 297 2.28 -18.21 7.46
N GLN A 298 3.48 -17.76 7.85
CA GLN A 298 4.07 -17.97 9.18
C GLN A 298 3.46 -17.07 10.25
N SER A 299 2.68 -16.05 9.87
CA SER A 299 2.02 -15.10 10.76
C SER A 299 0.49 -15.23 10.63
N ASP A 300 -0.33 -15.02 11.65
CA ASP A 300 -0.05 -14.70 13.05
C ASP A 300 -0.42 -15.89 13.92
N PHE A 301 0.52 -16.41 14.71
CA PHE A 301 0.29 -17.51 15.66
C PHE A 301 0.35 -17.05 17.12
N SER A 302 0.05 -15.77 17.37
CA SER A 302 -0.03 -15.20 18.71
C SER A 302 -1.13 -15.87 19.56
N PRO A 303 -1.07 -15.75 20.90
CA PRO A 303 -2.14 -16.22 21.77
C PRO A 303 -3.53 -15.65 21.40
N ALA A 304 -3.59 -14.39 20.98
CA ALA A 304 -4.83 -13.74 20.54
C ALA A 304 -5.39 -14.38 19.26
N ALA A 305 -4.51 -14.69 18.29
CA ALA A 305 -4.90 -15.37 17.06
C ALA A 305 -5.41 -16.79 17.33
N ARG A 306 -4.76 -17.54 18.23
CA ARG A 306 -5.22 -18.86 18.67
C ARG A 306 -6.62 -18.78 19.26
N GLU A 307 -6.84 -17.90 20.24
CA GLU A 307 -8.13 -17.77 20.92
C GLU A 307 -9.24 -17.41 19.93
N ALA A 308 -8.97 -16.43 19.04
CA ALA A 308 -9.92 -16.00 18.03
C ALA A 308 -10.24 -17.11 17.03
N PHE A 309 -9.24 -17.91 16.63
CA PHE A 309 -9.44 -19.02 15.72
C PHE A 309 -10.25 -20.15 16.35
N GLU A 310 -9.87 -20.61 17.55
CA GLU A 310 -10.60 -21.64 18.31
C GLU A 310 -12.07 -21.23 18.51
N LYS A 311 -12.31 -19.95 18.82
CA LYS A 311 -13.67 -19.39 18.90
C LYS A 311 -14.41 -19.44 17.56
N SER A 312 -13.71 -19.19 16.45
CA SER A 312 -14.32 -19.19 15.11
C SER A 312 -14.76 -20.57 14.63
N ILE A 313 -14.01 -21.62 15.00
CA ILE A 313 -14.32 -23.02 14.65
C ILE A 313 -15.14 -23.74 15.74
N GLY A 314 -15.34 -23.10 16.90
CA GLY A 314 -16.14 -23.65 18.00
C GLY A 314 -15.48 -24.82 18.74
N GLN A 315 -14.16 -25.00 18.58
CA GLN A 315 -13.39 -26.07 19.22
C GLN A 315 -11.97 -25.63 19.53
N LYS A 316 -11.32 -26.32 20.47
CA LYS A 316 -9.89 -26.14 20.76
C LYS A 316 -9.04 -26.80 19.69
N VAL A 317 -7.91 -26.18 19.35
CA VAL A 317 -6.89 -26.83 18.53
C VAL A 317 -6.05 -27.70 19.45
N VAL A 318 -6.05 -29.02 19.23
CA VAL A 318 -5.45 -29.99 20.14
C VAL A 318 -3.93 -29.90 20.05
N ASN A 319 -3.38 -29.96 18.84
CA ASN A 319 -1.96 -29.80 18.58
C ASN A 319 -1.71 -28.43 17.95
N TRP A 320 -1.77 -27.37 18.76
CA TRP A 320 -1.45 -26.03 18.28
C TRP A 320 0.05 -25.85 18.07
N PRO A 321 0.53 -25.36 16.91
CA PRO A 321 -0.20 -25.02 15.68
C PRO A 321 -0.19 -26.14 14.61
N ASP A 322 0.39 -27.30 14.91
CA ASP A 322 0.64 -28.42 13.99
C ASP A 322 -0.62 -29.01 13.31
N ASP A 323 -1.80 -28.91 13.94
CA ASP A 323 -3.08 -29.28 13.33
C ASP A 323 -3.45 -28.37 12.14
N ILE A 324 -2.87 -27.17 12.07
CA ILE A 324 -3.05 -26.18 10.98
C ILE A 324 -1.99 -26.40 9.91
N LEU A 325 -0.71 -26.34 10.28
CA LEU A 325 0.41 -26.60 9.38
C LEU A 325 1.64 -27.01 10.20
N THR A 326 2.55 -27.75 9.58
CA THR A 326 3.85 -28.12 10.18
C THR A 326 4.98 -27.70 9.26
N TRP A 327 6.15 -27.41 9.82
CA TRP A 327 7.34 -27.09 9.04
C TRP A 327 8.36 -28.22 9.02
N LYS A 328 8.95 -28.45 7.85
CA LYS A 328 10.08 -29.36 7.65
C LYS A 328 11.07 -28.77 6.67
N ARG A 329 12.35 -29.07 6.84
CA ARG A 329 13.35 -28.74 5.83
C ARG A 329 13.32 -29.77 4.72
N GLY A 330 13.17 -29.31 3.49
CA GLY A 330 13.25 -30.15 2.29
C GLY A 330 14.66 -30.67 2.05
N GLY A 331 14.79 -31.63 1.13
CA GLY A 331 16.11 -32.15 0.70
C GLY A 331 16.96 -31.10 -0.04
N ASP A 332 16.33 -30.02 -0.52
CA ASP A 332 16.92 -28.81 -1.09
C ASP A 332 17.47 -27.85 -0.02
N GLY A 333 17.25 -28.14 1.26
CA GLY A 333 17.61 -27.25 2.35
C GLY A 333 16.64 -26.08 2.54
N ILE A 334 15.53 -26.01 1.81
CA ILE A 334 14.52 -24.95 1.92
C ILE A 334 13.42 -25.38 2.90
N PRO A 335 12.95 -24.51 3.81
CA PRO A 335 11.79 -24.81 4.65
C PRO A 335 10.51 -24.93 3.81
N HIS A 336 9.80 -26.05 3.97
CA HIS A 336 8.49 -26.30 3.37
C HIS A 336 7.48 -26.55 4.48
N TYR A 337 6.25 -26.05 4.30
CA TYR A 337 5.16 -26.41 5.20
C TYR A 337 4.32 -27.55 4.62
N THR A 338 3.72 -28.34 5.51
CA THR A 338 2.69 -29.33 5.16
C THR A 338 1.39 -28.91 5.81
N GLU A 339 0.33 -28.87 5.01
CA GLU A 339 -1.02 -28.52 5.46
C GLU A 339 -1.58 -29.57 6.42
N GLY A 340 -2.08 -29.12 7.56
CA GLY A 340 -2.83 -29.93 8.51
C GLY A 340 -4.33 -29.93 8.20
N HIS A 341 -5.10 -30.69 8.98
CA HIS A 341 -6.54 -30.83 8.74
C HIS A 341 -7.35 -29.55 9.01
N LEU A 342 -6.79 -28.56 9.73
CA LEU A 342 -7.40 -27.24 9.98
C LEU A 342 -6.87 -26.13 9.03
N PHE A 343 -6.06 -26.46 8.03
CA PHE A 343 -5.41 -25.47 7.17
C PHE A 343 -6.41 -24.58 6.40
N ASP A 344 -7.42 -25.19 5.78
CA ASP A 344 -8.42 -24.44 5.01
C ASP A 344 -9.26 -23.51 5.89
N ASP A 345 -9.65 -23.98 7.09
CA ASP A 345 -10.36 -23.17 8.08
C ASP A 345 -9.49 -22.00 8.54
N TRP A 346 -8.18 -22.22 8.71
CA TRP A 346 -7.22 -21.18 9.05
C TRP A 346 -7.10 -20.11 7.96
N LEU A 347 -6.99 -20.50 6.69
CA LEU A 347 -6.95 -19.56 5.57
C LEU A 347 -8.24 -18.75 5.48
N PHE A 348 -9.40 -19.40 5.61
CA PHE A 348 -10.69 -18.72 5.61
C PHE A 348 -10.82 -17.74 6.79
N PHE A 349 -10.44 -18.16 8.00
CA PHE A 349 -10.43 -17.32 9.19
C PHE A 349 -9.57 -16.06 9.02
N ARG A 350 -8.38 -16.20 8.43
CA ARG A 350 -7.47 -15.08 8.15
C ARG A 350 -8.04 -14.12 7.12
N ALA A 351 -8.53 -14.63 6.00
CA ALA A 351 -9.17 -13.80 4.97
C ALA A 351 -10.38 -13.04 5.52
N LYS A 352 -11.22 -13.72 6.31
CA LYS A 352 -12.38 -13.12 6.99
C LYS A 352 -11.97 -12.04 7.99
N THR A 353 -10.89 -12.25 8.75
CA THR A 353 -10.38 -11.28 9.73
C THR A 353 -10.07 -9.93 9.06
N ILE A 354 -9.33 -9.97 7.95
CA ILE A 354 -8.96 -8.77 7.19
C ILE A 354 -10.18 -8.12 6.56
N ARG A 355 -11.02 -8.91 5.88
CA ARG A 355 -12.25 -8.43 5.24
C ARG A 355 -13.19 -7.75 6.25
N ASP A 356 -13.33 -8.30 7.45
CA ASP A 356 -14.18 -7.74 8.49
C ASP A 356 -13.62 -6.44 9.06
N PHE A 357 -12.30 -6.35 9.27
CA PHE A 357 -11.68 -5.09 9.65
C PHE A 357 -11.83 -4.03 8.56
N PHE A 358 -11.62 -4.37 7.28
CA PHE A 358 -11.81 -3.42 6.18
C PHE A 358 -13.24 -2.86 6.14
N ALA A 359 -14.23 -3.74 6.33
CA ALA A 359 -15.64 -3.33 6.40
C ALA A 359 -15.91 -2.42 7.61
N GLU A 360 -15.25 -2.65 8.74
CA GLU A 360 -15.36 -1.81 9.94
C GLU A 360 -14.68 -0.45 9.76
N ALA A 361 -13.48 -0.41 9.18
CA ALA A 361 -12.78 0.81 8.82
C ALA A 361 -13.60 1.65 7.82
N THR A 362 -14.17 1.00 6.81
CA THR A 362 -15.04 1.67 5.81
C THR A 362 -16.27 2.29 6.46
N ARG A 363 -16.94 1.59 7.38
CA ARG A 363 -18.05 2.16 8.15
C ARG A 363 -17.60 3.35 8.97
N THR A 364 -16.46 3.22 9.65
CA THR A 364 -15.89 4.27 10.49
C THR A 364 -15.62 5.56 9.72
N VAL A 365 -15.09 5.46 8.49
CA VAL A 365 -14.90 6.63 7.61
C VAL A 365 -16.23 7.22 7.17
N ARG A 366 -17.16 6.39 6.71
CA ARG A 366 -18.48 6.84 6.20
C ARG A 366 -19.37 7.49 7.25
N GLU A 367 -19.19 7.15 8.53
CA GLU A 367 -19.85 7.83 9.65
C GLU A 367 -19.39 9.28 9.80
N ILE A 368 -18.17 9.60 9.38
CA ILE A 368 -17.59 10.95 9.42
C ILE A 368 -17.95 11.70 8.13
N ASP A 369 -17.69 11.07 6.98
CA ASP A 369 -17.98 11.63 5.67
C ASP A 369 -18.21 10.50 4.65
N PRO A 370 -19.44 10.35 4.11
CA PRO A 370 -19.77 9.27 3.19
C PRO A 370 -19.13 9.41 1.80
N ASP A 371 -18.61 10.59 1.45
CA ASP A 371 -18.02 10.88 0.13
C ASP A 371 -16.54 10.47 0.06
N ILE A 372 -15.89 10.24 1.20
CA ILE A 372 -14.50 9.75 1.26
C ILE A 372 -14.42 8.34 0.69
N VAL A 373 -13.60 8.15 -0.35
CA VAL A 373 -13.32 6.83 -0.91
C VAL A 373 -12.42 6.06 0.05
N VAL A 374 -12.74 4.80 0.33
CA VAL A 374 -11.88 3.91 1.13
C VAL A 374 -11.38 2.78 0.25
N GLU A 375 -10.06 2.68 0.14
CA GLU A 375 -9.37 1.70 -0.71
C GLU A 375 -8.43 0.83 0.12
N ASP A 376 -8.25 -0.41 -0.33
CA ASP A 376 -7.24 -1.33 0.17
C ASP A 376 -6.11 -1.41 -0.87
N ASN A 377 -4.87 -1.18 -0.44
CA ASN A 377 -3.72 -1.47 -1.28
C ASN A 377 -3.34 -2.95 -1.17
N THR A 378 -3.82 -3.75 -2.13
CA THR A 378 -3.39 -5.14 -2.28
C THR A 378 -2.10 -5.23 -3.09
N GLY A 379 -1.02 -4.64 -2.59
CA GLY A 379 0.32 -4.81 -3.15
C GLY A 379 0.87 -6.21 -2.86
N ILE A 380 1.03 -7.04 -3.90
CA ILE A 380 1.74 -8.32 -3.79
C ILE A 380 3.24 -8.04 -3.86
N SER A 381 3.92 -8.06 -2.71
CA SER A 381 5.35 -8.33 -2.65
C SER A 381 5.57 -9.74 -2.09
N TYR A 382 5.04 -10.76 -2.79
CA TYR A 382 5.74 -12.05 -2.77
C TYR A 382 7.05 -11.79 -3.50
N GLY A 383 8.13 -11.60 -2.74
CA GLY A 383 9.46 -11.82 -3.28
C GLY A 383 9.41 -13.21 -3.92
N ALA A 384 9.58 -13.26 -5.24
CA ALA A 384 9.70 -14.50 -5.95
C ALA A 384 11.00 -15.16 -5.47
N ALA A 385 10.91 -15.94 -4.39
CA ALA A 385 11.82 -17.05 -4.20
C ALA A 385 11.41 -18.08 -5.26
N ARG A 386 12.00 -17.93 -6.44
CA ARG A 386 12.16 -19.03 -7.40
C ARG A 386 13.33 -19.89 -6.97
#